data_AF-A0A960U6C0-F1
#
_entry.id   AF-A0A960U6C0-F1
#
_cell.length_a   1.000
_cell.length_b   1.000
_cell.length_c   1.000
_cell.angle_alpha   90.00
_cell.angle_beta   90.00
_cell.angle_gamma   90.00
#
_symmetry.space_group_name_H-M   'P 1'
#
loop_
_entity.id
_entity.type
_entity.pdbx_description
1 polymer ?
#
loop_
_entity_poly.entity_id
_entity_poly.type
_entity_poly.pdbx_seq_one_letter_code
_entity_poly.pdbx_strand_id
1 'polypeptide(L)' 'MLIKLNEFELKIKDKLSLTDKDCLKMNRALEDISQINGMGKIDILEFMEFGAKEELEDLEENYDWNRFQRKILYKLSAK' A
#
# COMPACT_ATOMS: atom_id res chain seq x y z
N MET A 1 4.63 -19.49 12.62
CA MET A 1 5.46 -19.24 11.42
C MET A 1 5.99 -17.82 11.54
N LEU A 2 7.31 -17.62 11.65
CA LEU A 2 7.90 -16.28 11.66
C LEU A 2 8.00 -15.79 10.22
N ILE A 3 7.24 -14.74 9.89
CA ILE A 3 7.35 -14.08 8.59
C ILE A 3 8.59 -13.19 8.64
N LYS A 4 9.54 -13.41 7.73
CA LYS A 4 10.73 -12.55 7.62
C LYS A 4 10.50 -11.52 6.53
N LEU A 5 10.37 -10.26 6.94
CA LEU A 5 10.18 -9.12 6.03
C LEU A 5 11.49 -8.74 5.35
N ASN A 6 11.42 -8.34 4.08
CA ASN A 6 12.54 -7.70 3.37
C ASN A 6 12.65 -6.20 3.70
N GLU A 7 13.68 -5.54 3.18
CA GLU A 7 13.94 -4.12 3.45
C GLU A 7 12.77 -3.20 3.09
N PHE A 8 12.06 -3.48 2.00
CA PHE A 8 10.93 -2.65 1.58
C PHE A 8 9.70 -2.90 2.46
N GLU A 9 9.43 -4.15 2.82
CA GLU A 9 8.34 -4.51 3.73
C GLU A 9 8.54 -3.96 5.14
N LEU A 10 9.78 -3.87 5.60
CA LEU A 10 10.11 -3.17 6.86
C LEU A 10 9.81 -1.67 6.76
N LYS A 11 10.06 -1.04 5.62
CA LYS A 11 9.67 0.37 5.40
C LYS A 11 8.15 0.56 5.38
N ILE A 12 7.42 -0.37 4.76
CA ILE A 12 5.95 -0.37 4.81
C ILE A 12 5.48 -0.45 6.26
N LYS A 13 6.05 -1.37 7.04
CA LYS A 13 5.72 -1.56 8.45
C LYS A 13 5.95 -0.29 9.27
N ASP A 14 7.08 0.37 9.05
CA ASP A 14 7.46 1.60 9.74
C ASP A 14 6.52 2.77 9.40
N LYS A 15 6.23 2.98 8.11
CA LYS A 15 5.40 4.11 7.66
C LYS A 15 3.91 3.92 7.92
N LEU A 16 3.39 2.69 7.79
CA LEU A 16 1.95 2.42 7.82
C LEU A 16 1.50 1.65 9.07
N SER A 17 2.41 1.29 9.98
CA SER A 17 2.11 0.56 11.23
C SER A 17 1.33 -0.74 11.05
N LEU A 18 1.57 -1.46 9.93
CA LEU A 18 0.84 -2.67 9.57
C LEU A 18 1.40 -3.94 10.24
N THR A 19 0.59 -5.00 10.27
CA THR A 19 1.07 -6.35 10.63
C THR A 19 2.02 -6.90 9.58
N ASP A 20 2.89 -7.87 9.94
CA ASP A 20 3.82 -8.49 8.97
C ASP A 20 3.09 -9.09 7.76
N LYS A 21 1.90 -9.68 8.00
CA LYS A 21 1.06 -10.25 6.94
C LYS A 21 0.53 -9.16 6.01
N ASP A 22 0.08 -8.04 6.56
CA ASP A 22 -0.45 -6.94 5.76
C ASP A 22 0.65 -6.14 5.08
N CYS A 23 1.88 -6.12 5.62
CA CYS A 23 3.05 -5.59 4.93
C CYS A 23 3.34 -6.35 3.63
N LEU A 24 3.25 -7.69 3.64
CA LEU A 24 3.40 -8.51 2.43
C LEU A 24 2.31 -8.21 1.38
N LYS A 25 1.06 -8.05 1.83
CA LYS A 25 -0.06 -7.73 0.95
C LYS A 25 0.07 -6.31 0.39
N MET A 26 0.46 -5.37 1.21
CA MET A 26 0.70 -3.99 0.80
C MET A 26 1.84 -3.92 -0.20
N ASN A 27 2.95 -4.66 0.01
CA ASN A 27 4.04 -4.71 -0.97
C ASN A 27 3.55 -5.20 -2.35
N ARG A 28 2.71 -6.24 -2.38
CA ARG A 28 2.07 -6.71 -3.63
C ARG A 28 1.14 -5.66 -4.22
N ALA A 29 0.32 -5.02 -3.39
CA ALA A 29 -0.59 -3.98 -3.85
C ALA A 29 0.17 -2.80 -4.48
N LEU A 30 1.26 -2.37 -3.86
CA LEU A 30 2.14 -1.32 -4.36
C LEU A 30 2.84 -1.72 -5.65
N GLU A 31 3.25 -2.98 -5.80
CA GLU A 31 3.80 -3.51 -7.05
C GLU A 31 2.78 -3.43 -8.19
N ASP A 32 1.55 -3.91 -7.96
CA ASP A 32 0.49 -3.85 -8.97
C ASP A 32 0.16 -2.40 -9.37
N ILE A 33 0.07 -1.50 -8.38
CA ILE A 33 -0.19 -0.07 -8.62
C ILE A 33 0.96 0.54 -9.44
N SER A 34 2.21 0.24 -9.07
CA SER A 34 3.43 0.71 -9.75
C SER A 34 3.45 0.30 -11.22
N GLN A 35 3.06 -0.95 -11.52
CA GLN A 35 3.01 -1.45 -12.90
C GLN A 35 1.94 -0.74 -13.74
N ILE A 36 0.83 -0.34 -13.13
CA ILE A 36 -0.29 0.29 -13.83
C ILE A 36 -0.06 1.80 -14.03
N ASN A 37 0.39 2.51 -13.00
CA ASN A 37 0.55 3.97 -13.06
C ASN A 37 1.94 4.43 -13.53
N GLY A 38 2.92 3.52 -13.57
CA GLY A 38 4.30 3.81 -13.97
C GLY A 38 5.14 4.54 -12.91
N MET A 39 4.62 4.73 -11.69
CA MET A 39 5.36 5.34 -10.58
C MET A 39 6.18 4.31 -9.82
N GLY A 40 7.27 4.73 -9.19
CA GLY A 40 8.08 3.87 -8.33
C GLY A 40 7.32 3.49 -7.05
N LYS A 41 7.56 2.27 -6.54
CA LYS A 41 6.93 1.82 -5.27
C LYS A 41 7.25 2.71 -4.07
N ILE A 42 8.42 3.33 -4.04
CA ILE A 42 8.80 4.27 -2.98
C ILE A 42 7.91 5.51 -3.05
N ASP A 43 7.73 6.09 -4.23
CA ASP A 43 6.89 7.28 -4.44
C ASP A 43 5.42 6.99 -4.05
N ILE A 44 4.93 5.80 -4.41
CA ILE A 44 3.56 5.38 -4.04
C ILE A 44 3.47 5.19 -2.52
N LEU A 45 4.48 4.61 -1.86
CA LEU A 45 4.51 4.46 -0.41
C LEU A 45 4.55 5.82 0.31
N GLU A 46 5.27 6.81 -0.22
CA GLU A 46 5.24 8.18 0.29
C GLU A 46 3.88 8.83 0.10
N PHE A 47 3.23 8.60 -1.05
CA PHE A 47 1.84 9.02 -1.24
C PHE A 47 0.89 8.36 -0.22
N MET A 48 1.09 7.07 0.13
CA MET A 48 0.23 6.39 1.09
C MET A 48 0.21 7.05 2.46
N GLU A 49 1.36 7.56 2.91
CA GLU A 49 1.54 8.17 4.23
C GLU A 49 0.67 9.43 4.40
N PHE A 50 0.42 10.18 3.32
CA PHE A 50 -0.26 11.48 3.39
C PHE A 50 -1.55 11.56 2.58
N GLY A 51 -1.61 10.90 1.42
CA GLY A 51 -2.70 11.00 0.44
C GLY A 51 -3.74 9.87 0.48
N ALA A 52 -3.47 8.80 1.24
CA ALA A 52 -4.28 7.58 1.25
C ALA A 52 -4.92 7.26 2.61
N LYS A 53 -4.98 8.21 3.54
CA LYS A 53 -5.45 7.95 4.91
C LYS A 53 -6.85 7.33 4.94
N GLU A 54 -7.79 7.90 4.20
CA GLU A 54 -9.17 7.39 4.11
C GLU A 54 -9.23 5.97 3.49
N GLU A 55 -8.36 5.67 2.53
CA GLU A 55 -8.27 4.34 1.93
C GLU A 55 -7.66 3.31 2.87
N LEU A 56 -6.69 3.71 3.68
CA LEU A 56 -6.08 2.86 4.70
C LEU A 56 -7.10 2.55 5.81
N GLU A 57 -7.87 3.53 6.26
CA GLU A 57 -8.98 3.35 7.20
C GLU A 57 -10.06 2.43 6.61
N ASP A 58 -10.50 2.66 5.36
CA ASP A 58 -11.46 1.80 4.67
C ASP A 58 -10.94 0.36 4.49
N LEU A 59 -9.63 0.19 4.27
CA LEU A 59 -8.99 -1.11 4.19
C LEU A 59 -8.93 -1.81 5.55
N GLU A 60 -8.70 -1.09 6.64
CA GLU A 60 -8.72 -1.65 8.00
C GLU A 60 -10.13 -2.14 8.36
N GLU A 61 -11.17 -1.35 8.03
CA GLU A 61 -12.57 -1.69 8.35
C GLU A 61 -13.12 -2.83 7.48
N ASN A 62 -12.87 -2.80 6.17
CA ASN A 62 -13.53 -3.70 5.22
C ASN A 62 -12.64 -4.84 4.75
N TYR A 63 -11.32 -4.73 4.95
CA TYR A 63 -10.31 -5.71 4.52
C TYR A 63 -10.37 -6.08 3.02
N ASP A 64 -10.81 -5.15 2.17
CA ASP A 64 -10.93 -5.32 0.71
C ASP A 64 -9.76 -4.66 -0.04
N TRP A 65 -8.76 -5.48 -0.36
CA TRP A 65 -7.54 -5.07 -1.06
C TRP A 65 -7.80 -4.66 -2.52
N ASN A 66 -8.79 -5.25 -3.19
CA ASN A 66 -9.13 -4.90 -4.57
C ASN A 66 -9.80 -3.52 -4.65
N ARG A 67 -10.66 -3.21 -3.67
CA ARG A 67 -11.25 -1.88 -3.54
C ARG A 67 -10.19 -0.85 -3.19
N PHE A 68 -9.31 -1.16 -2.25
CA PHE A 68 -8.17 -0.31 -1.89
C PHE A 68 -7.32 0.05 -3.12
N GLN A 69 -6.81 -0.94 -3.86
CA GLN A 69 -5.98 -0.71 -5.04
C GLN A 69 -6.68 0.19 -6.08
N ARG A 70 -7.97 -0.03 -6.34
CA ARG A 70 -8.75 0.79 -7.27
C ARG A 70 -8.86 2.25 -6.82
N LYS A 71 -9.09 2.50 -5.53
CA LYS A 71 -9.15 3.86 -4.98
C LYS A 71 -7.79 4.57 -5.08
N ILE A 72 -6.70 3.87 -4.76
CA ILE A 72 -5.34 4.43 -4.86
C ILE A 72 -4.99 4.76 -6.31
N LEU A 73 -5.26 3.85 -7.24
CA LEU A 73 -5.07 4.10 -8.68
C LEU A 73 -5.86 5.30 -9.16
N TYR A 74 -7.12 5.43 -8.71
CA TYR A 74 -7.94 6.58 -9.03
C TYR A 74 -7.31 7.88 -8.52
N LYS A 75 -6.87 7.94 -7.25
CA LYS A 75 -6.22 9.13 -6.68
C LYS A 75 -4.90 9.48 -7.36
N LEU A 76 -4.09 8.49 -7.74
CA LEU A 76 -2.82 8.72 -8.43
C LEU A 76 -3.00 9.12 -9.90
N SER A 77 -4.12 8.73 -10.51
CA SER A 77 -4.44 9.07 -11.91
C SER A 77 -5.26 10.36 -12.04
N ALA A 78 -5.89 10.81 -10.97
CA ALA A 78 -6.62 12.05 -10.91
C ALA A 78 -5.64 13.23 -10.97
N LYS A 79 -5.33 13.66 -12.19
CA LYS A 79 -4.77 14.98 -12.51
C LYS A 79 -5.84 16.06 -12.40
#